data_AF-A0A429N148-F1
#
_entry.id   AF-A0A429N148-F1
#
_cell.length_a   1.000
_cell.length_b   1.000
_cell.length_c   1.000
_cell.angle_alpha   90.00
_cell.angle_beta   90.00
_cell.angle_gamma   90.00
#
_symmetry.space_group_name_H-M   'P 1'
#
loop_
_entity.id
_entity.type
_entity.pdbx_description
1 polymer ?
#
loop_
_entity_poly.entity_id
_entity_poly.type
_entity_poly.pdbx_seq_one_letter_code
_entity_poly.pdbx_strand_id
1 'polypeptide(L)'
;MSDRDGGNGPLLLGVRHHGPGSARAVRAALEAAGPRTVLIEGPPEADALIALAADEDMRPPVALLAHVVDEPGRSAFWPLAEFSPEWVAIRW
;
A
#
# COMPACT_ATOMS: atom_id res chain seq x y z
N MET A 1 26.25 -4.91 -15.86
CA MET A 1 26.11 -3.46 -16.09
C MET A 1 25.32 -2.91 -14.93
N SER A 2 26.01 -2.51 -13.87
CA SER A 2 25.44 -2.02 -12.62
C SER A 2 25.28 -0.53 -12.76
N ASP A 3 24.06 -0.04 -12.91
CA ASP A 3 23.78 1.38 -12.75
C ASP A 3 23.62 1.66 -11.25
N ARG A 4 24.75 2.02 -10.61
CA ARG A 4 24.76 2.69 -9.32
C ARG A 4 24.93 4.17 -9.61
N ASP A 5 23.86 4.81 -10.02
CA ASP A 5 23.73 6.25 -9.87
C ASP A 5 23.40 6.55 -8.40
N GLY A 6 24.05 7.56 -7.82
CA GLY A 6 23.79 8.07 -6.48
C GLY A 6 22.37 8.65 -6.39
N GLY A 7 21.40 7.76 -6.17
CA GLY A 7 19.99 7.94 -6.49
C GLY A 7 19.32 9.12 -5.80
N ASN A 8 19.15 10.21 -6.55
CA ASN A 8 18.44 11.42 -6.09
C ASN A 8 16.93 11.38 -6.42
N GLY A 9 16.36 10.20 -6.66
CA GLY A 9 14.96 10.02 -7.06
C GLY A 9 14.24 8.96 -6.21
N PRO A 10 12.89 8.92 -6.24
CA PRO A 10 12.12 7.96 -5.45
C PRO A 10 12.38 6.52 -5.91
N LEU A 11 12.41 5.58 -4.95
CA LEU A 11 12.36 4.16 -5.25
C LEU A 11 10.94 3.78 -5.70
N LEU A 12 10.80 3.31 -6.93
CA LEU A 12 9.52 2.87 -7.47
C LEU A 12 9.39 1.34 -7.40
N LEU A 13 8.40 0.85 -6.67
CA LEU A 13 8.11 -0.57 -6.51
C LEU A 13 6.86 -0.94 -7.34
N GLY A 14 7.07 -1.35 -8.59
CA GLY A 14 5.96 -1.80 -9.45
C GLY A 14 5.43 -3.17 -9.02
N VAL A 15 4.16 -3.25 -8.63
CA VAL A 15 3.47 -4.49 -8.28
C VAL A 15 2.65 -4.97 -9.48
N ARG A 16 3.05 -6.09 -10.09
CA ARG A 16 2.31 -6.71 -11.22
C ARG A 16 1.42 -7.88 -10.81
N HIS A 17 1.59 -8.37 -9.58
CA HIS A 17 0.81 -9.46 -9.00
C HIS A 17 0.56 -9.15 -7.53
N HIS A 18 -0.70 -9.09 -7.11
CA HIS A 18 -1.04 -8.96 -5.69
C HIS A 18 -1.04 -10.35 -5.07
N GLY A 19 -0.05 -10.63 -4.22
CA GLY A 19 0.11 -11.95 -3.61
C GLY A 19 1.33 -12.04 -2.71
N PRO A 20 1.51 -13.18 -2.01
CA PRO A 20 2.50 -13.32 -0.95
C PRO A 20 3.95 -13.04 -1.38
N GLY A 21 4.30 -13.36 -2.62
CA GLY A 21 5.64 -13.09 -3.17
C GLY A 21 5.93 -11.59 -3.26
N SER A 22 5.02 -10.82 -3.86
CA SER A 22 5.14 -9.37 -3.98
C SER A 22 5.11 -8.67 -2.63
N ALA A 23 4.27 -9.13 -1.70
CA ALA A 23 4.21 -8.58 -0.35
C ALA A 23 5.54 -8.74 0.40
N ARG A 24 6.17 -9.92 0.33
CA ARG A 24 7.52 -10.13 0.88
C ARG A 24 8.59 -9.29 0.19
N ALA A 25 8.50 -9.15 -1.14
CA ALA A 25 9.46 -8.35 -1.90
C ALA A 25 9.38 -6.86 -1.56
N VAL A 26 8.16 -6.31 -1.39
CA VAL A 26 7.95 -4.93 -0.95
C VAL A 26 8.53 -4.72 0.45
N ARG A 27 8.20 -5.59 1.42
CA ARG A 27 8.81 -5.50 2.76
C ARG A 27 10.33 -5.51 2.70
N ALA A 28 10.92 -6.45 1.97
CA ALA A 28 12.38 -6.54 1.85
C ALA A 28 13.00 -5.29 1.21
N ALA A 29 12.33 -4.70 0.23
CA ALA A 29 12.77 -3.46 -0.41
C ALA A 29 12.69 -2.25 0.53
N LEU A 30 11.61 -2.14 1.32
CA LEU A 30 11.46 -1.07 2.32
C LEU A 30 12.52 -1.17 3.43
N GLU A 31 12.74 -2.36 3.99
CA GLU A 31 13.80 -2.61 4.99
C GLU A 31 15.20 -2.25 4.45
N ALA A 32 15.49 -2.61 3.19
CA ALA A 32 16.79 -2.33 2.59
C ALA A 32 16.99 -0.84 2.27
N ALA A 33 15.93 -0.13 1.87
CA ALA A 33 16.00 1.27 1.49
C ALA A 33 15.86 2.24 2.66
N GLY A 34 15.16 1.85 3.74
CA GLY A 34 14.88 2.69 4.90
C GLY A 34 14.28 4.07 4.55
N PRO A 35 13.25 4.17 3.69
CA PRO A 35 12.73 5.46 3.27
C PRO A 35 12.07 6.20 4.44
N ARG A 36 12.22 7.53 4.46
CA ARG A 36 11.52 8.39 5.45
C ARG A 36 10.03 8.55 5.16
N THR A 37 9.60 8.20 3.95
CA THR A 37 8.22 8.38 3.49
C THR A 37 7.91 7.32 2.44
N VAL A 38 6.75 6.69 2.57
CA VAL A 38 6.22 5.70 1.62
C VAL A 38 4.98 6.30 0.98
N LEU A 39 4.92 6.27 -0.36
CA LEU A 39 3.73 6.66 -1.12
C LEU A 39 3.10 5.39 -1.67
N ILE A 40 1.79 5.25 -1.47
CA ILE A 40 1.01 4.08 -1.89
C ILE A 40 -0.09 4.61 -2.80
N GLU A 41 -0.25 3.98 -3.97
CA GLU A 41 -1.29 4.35 -4.91
C GLU A 41 -2.67 4.04 -4.31
N GLY A 42 -3.57 5.02 -4.32
CA GLY A 42 -4.90 4.91 -3.73
C GLY A 42 -5.68 6.22 -3.86
N PRO A 43 -6.96 6.22 -3.44
CA PRO A 43 -7.77 7.43 -3.43
C PRO A 43 -7.22 8.41 -2.38
N PRO A 44 -6.94 9.68 -2.73
CA PRO A 44 -6.40 10.65 -1.78
C PRO A 44 -7.37 10.96 -0.62
N GLU A 45 -8.68 10.76 -0.83
CA GLU A 45 -9.69 10.90 0.22
C GLU A 45 -9.50 9.88 1.36
N ALA A 46 -8.76 8.79 1.14
CA ALA A 46 -8.48 7.79 2.15
C ALA A 46 -7.24 8.08 3.00
N ASP A 47 -6.47 9.15 2.72
CA ASP A 47 -5.22 9.46 3.44
C ASP A 47 -5.42 9.50 4.96
N ALA A 48 -6.50 10.15 5.42
CA ALA A 48 -6.82 10.25 6.84
C ALA A 48 -7.22 8.90 7.48
N LEU A 49 -7.65 7.93 6.66
CA LEU A 49 -8.07 6.61 7.12
C LEU A 49 -6.89 5.65 7.28
N ILE A 50 -5.73 5.93 6.67
CA ILE A 50 -4.55 5.06 6.73
C ILE A 50 -4.13 4.79 8.18
N ALA A 51 -4.26 5.79 9.06
CA ALA A 51 -3.92 5.64 10.48
C ALA A 51 -4.74 4.55 11.19
N LEU A 52 -5.96 4.25 10.73
CA LEU A 52 -6.77 3.16 11.28
C LEU A 52 -6.12 1.79 11.08
N ALA A 53 -5.31 1.64 10.02
CA ALA A 53 -4.56 0.42 9.79
C ALA A 53 -3.50 0.18 10.86
N ALA A 54 -3.10 1.16 11.69
CA ALA A 54 -2.15 0.94 12.78
C ALA A 54 -2.78 0.24 13.99
N ASP A 55 -4.11 0.25 14.12
CA ASP A 55 -4.82 -0.44 15.18
C ASP A 55 -4.58 -1.97 15.11
N GLU A 56 -4.40 -2.61 16.26
CA GLU A 56 -4.16 -4.07 16.34
C GLU A 56 -5.41 -4.88 15.97
N ASP A 57 -6.60 -4.33 16.23
CA ASP A 57 -7.87 -4.96 15.87
C ASP A 57 -8.24 -4.76 14.40
N MET A 58 -7.59 -3.81 13.70
CA MET A 58 -7.73 -3.63 12.25
C MET A 58 -6.95 -4.71 11.49
N ARG A 59 -7.56 -5.89 11.38
CA ARG A 59 -6.95 -7.09 10.77
C ARG A 59 -7.62 -7.43 9.44
N PRO A 60 -6.84 -7.66 8.36
CA PRO A 60 -7.38 -8.06 7.08
C PRO A 60 -8.07 -9.45 7.15
N PRO A 61 -9.02 -9.75 6.24
CA PRO A 61 -9.37 -8.96 5.06
C PRO A 61 -10.21 -7.72 5.41
N VAL A 62 -9.75 -6.56 4.95
CA VAL A 62 -10.46 -5.28 5.06
C VAL A 62 -10.50 -4.61 3.68
N ALA A 63 -11.37 -3.64 3.48
CA ALA A 63 -11.39 -2.87 2.25
C ALA A 63 -11.64 -1.40 2.54
N LEU A 64 -10.95 -0.52 1.81
CA LEU A 64 -11.41 0.86 1.67
C LEU A 64 -12.61 0.86 0.73
N LEU A 65 -13.69 1.48 1.16
CA LEU A 65 -14.92 1.66 0.38
C LEU A 65 -15.14 3.14 0.13
N ALA A 66 -15.17 3.54 -1.14
CA ALA A 66 -15.67 4.84 -1.56
C ALA A 66 -16.98 4.66 -2.32
N HIS A 67 -17.97 5.51 -2.03
CA HIS A 67 -19.24 5.54 -2.75
C HIS A 67 -19.70 6.98 -2.97
N VAL A 68 -20.53 7.19 -4.00
CA VAL A 68 -21.23 8.48 -4.17
C VAL A 68 -22.36 8.55 -3.15
N VAL A 69 -22.39 9.59 -2.32
CA VAL A 69 -23.28 9.73 -1.14
C VAL A 69 -24.74 9.39 -1.44
N ASP A 70 -25.29 9.94 -2.54
CA ASP A 70 -26.69 9.74 -2.92
C ASP A 70 -26.91 8.59 -3.93
N GLU A 71 -25.82 7.94 -4.36
CA GLU A 71 -25.86 6.78 -5.27
C GLU A 71 -24.94 5.65 -4.77
N PRO A 72 -25.25 4.97 -3.65
CA PRO A 72 -24.33 3.99 -3.04
C PRO A 72 -23.97 2.81 -3.94
N GLY A 73 -24.81 2.49 -4.93
CA GLY A 73 -24.51 1.48 -5.95
C GLY A 73 -23.35 1.86 -6.88
N ARG A 74 -22.93 3.12 -6.89
CA ARG A 74 -21.71 3.61 -7.54
C ARG A 74 -20.60 3.67 -6.52
N SER A 75 -19.94 2.53 -6.35
CA SER A 75 -18.89 2.31 -5.36
C SER A 75 -17.62 1.74 -5.98
N ALA A 76 -16.48 2.05 -5.38
CA ALA A 76 -15.20 1.41 -5.63
C ALA A 76 -14.66 0.81 -4.33
N PHE A 77 -13.98 -0.33 -4.45
CA PHE A 77 -13.39 -1.05 -3.34
C PHE A 77 -11.90 -1.27 -3.60
N TRP A 78 -11.09 -1.02 -2.57
CA TRP A 78 -9.69 -1.42 -2.54
C TRP A 78 -9.52 -2.51 -1.48
N PRO A 79 -9.61 -3.80 -1.87
CA PRO A 79 -9.49 -4.91 -0.94
C PRO A 79 -8.03 -5.10 -0.50
N LEU A 80 -7.84 -5.27 0.80
CA LEU A 80 -6.54 -5.48 1.44
C LEU A 80 -6.57 -6.79 2.23
N ALA A 81 -5.64 -7.68 1.89
CA ALA A 81 -5.40 -8.94 2.58
C ALA A 81 -4.03 -8.92 3.27
N GLU A 82 -3.75 -9.88 4.15
CA GLU A 82 -2.41 -10.04 4.78
C GLU A 82 -1.28 -10.12 3.74
N PHE A 83 -1.59 -10.62 2.54
CA PHE A 83 -0.66 -10.75 1.43
C PHE A 83 -0.76 -9.64 0.37
N SER A 84 -1.47 -8.54 0.65
CA SER A 84 -1.47 -7.35 -0.20
C SER A 84 -0.17 -6.56 0.01
N PRO A 85 0.58 -6.22 -1.05
CA PRO A 85 1.76 -5.36 -0.93
C PRO A 85 1.46 -4.00 -0.29
N GLU A 86 0.29 -3.43 -0.56
CA GLU A 86 -0.19 -2.17 0.01
C GLU A 86 -0.40 -2.29 1.52
N TRP A 87 -1.06 -3.36 1.98
CA TRP A 87 -1.25 -3.61 3.42
C TRP A 87 0.09 -3.76 4.15
N VAL A 88 1.03 -4.48 3.55
CA VAL A 88 2.38 -4.63 4.09
C VAL A 88 3.12 -3.30 4.14
N ALA A 89 3.00 -2.46 3.11
CA ALA A 89 3.63 -1.13 3.08
C ALA A 89 3.01 -0.16 4.10
N ILE A 90 1.69 -0.23 4.33
CA ILE A 90 1.01 0.59 5.34
C ILE A 90 1.45 0.21 6.77
N ARG A 91 1.68 -1.09 7.03
CA ARG A 91 2.06 -1.64 8.35
C ARG A 91 3.58 -1.78 8.56
N TRP A 92 4.39 -1.38 7.59
CA TRP A 92 5.86 -1.45 7.69
C TRP A 92 6.37 -0.26 8.50
#